data_AF-A0A954QLS3-F1
#
_entry.id   AF-A0A954QLS3-F1
#
_cell.length_a   1.000
_cell.length_b   1.000
_cell.length_c   1.000
_cell.angle_alpha   90.00
_cell.angle_beta   90.00
_cell.angle_gamma   90.00
#
_symmetry.space_group_name_H-M   'P 1'
#
loop_
_entity.id
_entity.type
_entity.pdbx_description
1 polymer ?
#
loop_
_entity_poly.entity_id
_entity_poly.type
_entity_poly.pdbx_seq_one_letter_code
_entity_poly.pdbx_strand_id
1 'polypeptide(L)'
;MKLQQFLEHHGIARNPFAEEDAQSDQVFKDHCIHDAYHPAWDKIFGEPLEPATSVVFGEKGAGKTAMRLQIARHLEQFNSTNPQSRRFVIQYDDFNPFIDRFVESLPARRRRIDRALANWRLWDHMDAILSIGVTELVNRILHSAQSDRETLSPEQLTRLDVHQRRDLLLLAANYDQSTEQPIVQRWKLLARRLRFWSVKSLIPTALGVIVTVLVVWALFVIYGADSQEGVADLREQLPVWIYPVAILLGWAPWLWKVATRFGTAWKVHRNLRVLNRPTTPLTKILMRLTGSELAGQPLPTQERTDDRYELLTKFQGLLNTLGYAGMFVLVDRVDEPYLINGSAEFMKALIWPMLDNKFLKHPGIGVKLLLPAELKYFID
;
A
#
# COMPACT_ATOMS: atom_id res chain seq x y z
N MET A 1 44.91 -29.70 5.17
CA MET A 1 45.31 -28.29 5.41
C MET A 1 44.20 -27.63 6.21
N LYS A 2 44.49 -26.96 7.33
CA LYS A 2 43.44 -26.26 8.09
C LYS A 2 42.99 -25.05 7.27
N LEU A 3 41.68 -24.82 7.14
CA LEU A 3 41.10 -23.70 6.38
C LEU A 3 41.75 -22.35 6.73
N GLN A 4 42.04 -22.15 8.01
CA GLN A 4 42.71 -20.95 8.51
C GLN A 4 44.12 -20.75 7.93
N GLN A 5 44.92 -21.81 7.78
CA GLN A 5 46.25 -21.73 7.18
C GLN A 5 46.19 -21.43 5.67
N PHE A 6 45.13 -21.91 4.99
CA PHE A 6 44.89 -21.57 3.59
C PHE A 6 44.52 -20.09 3.43
N LEU A 7 43.62 -19.59 4.28
CA LEU A 7 43.22 -18.17 4.27
C LEU A 7 44.39 -17.25 4.60
N GLU A 8 45.20 -17.59 5.60
CA GLU A 8 46.42 -16.85 5.97
C GLU A 8 47.45 -16.85 4.83
N HIS A 9 47.64 -17.97 4.14
CA HIS A 9 48.55 -18.06 2.98
C HIS A 9 48.14 -17.11 1.85
N HIS A 10 46.84 -16.92 1.63
CA HIS A 10 46.30 -16.00 0.63
C HIS A 10 46.06 -14.58 1.16
N GLY A 11 46.46 -14.26 2.40
CA GLY A 11 46.28 -12.94 3.00
C GLY A 11 44.81 -12.57 3.29
N ILE A 12 43.93 -13.56 3.36
CA ILE A 12 42.50 -13.36 3.55
C ILE A 12 42.21 -13.31 5.05
N ALA A 13 41.90 -12.11 5.55
CA ALA A 13 41.66 -11.87 6.98
C ALA A 13 40.36 -12.48 7.52
N ARG A 14 39.38 -12.73 6.65
CA ARG A 14 38.05 -13.25 7.02
C ARG A 14 37.53 -14.22 5.99
N ASN A 15 36.96 -15.34 6.42
CA ASN A 15 36.43 -16.36 5.50
C ASN A 15 35.23 -15.80 4.71
N PRO A 16 35.32 -15.65 3.38
CA PRO A 16 34.22 -15.14 2.54
C PRO A 16 33.14 -16.20 2.28
N PHE A 17 33.35 -17.46 2.66
CA PHE A 17 32.39 -18.56 2.48
C PHE A 17 31.84 -19.06 3.82
N ALA A 18 31.85 -18.20 4.84
CA ALA A 18 31.32 -18.55 6.16
C ALA A 18 29.79 -18.59 6.19
N GLU A 19 29.14 -17.78 5.36
CA GLU A 19 27.70 -17.59 5.31
C GLU A 19 27.18 -17.93 3.92
N GLU A 20 26.06 -18.66 3.85
CA GLU A 20 25.43 -19.01 2.56
C GLU A 20 24.45 -17.93 2.07
N ASP A 21 23.86 -17.13 2.99
CA ASP A 21 22.94 -16.05 2.65
C ASP A 21 23.68 -14.71 2.53
N ALA A 22 23.53 -14.07 1.38
CA ALA A 22 24.07 -12.72 1.14
C ALA A 22 23.50 -11.67 2.12
N GLN A 23 22.35 -11.93 2.74
CA GLN A 23 21.80 -11.07 3.79
C GLN A 23 22.53 -11.19 5.13
N SER A 24 23.18 -12.30 5.46
CA SER A 24 23.97 -12.44 6.69
C SER A 24 25.46 -12.20 6.47
N ASP A 25 25.94 -12.40 5.24
CA ASP A 25 27.35 -12.24 4.90
C ASP A 25 27.85 -10.78 5.01
N GLN A 26 28.67 -10.53 6.03
CA GLN A 26 29.31 -9.24 6.27
C GLN A 26 30.42 -8.94 5.25
N VAL A 27 31.19 -9.95 4.81
CA VAL A 27 32.26 -9.75 3.83
C VAL A 27 31.67 -9.28 2.51
N PHE A 28 30.55 -9.89 2.10
CA PHE A 28 29.81 -9.46 0.92
C PHE A 28 29.33 -8.01 1.04
N LYS A 29 28.66 -7.67 2.15
CA LYS A 29 28.08 -6.32 2.36
C LYS A 29 29.12 -5.22 2.46
N ASP A 30 30.27 -5.49 3.05
CA ASP A 30 31.29 -4.48 3.32
C ASP A 30 32.22 -4.28 2.11
N HIS A 31 32.52 -5.34 1.36
CA HIS A 31 33.53 -5.32 0.31
C HIS A 31 32.99 -5.72 -1.07
N CYS A 32 32.39 -6.90 -1.22
CA CYS A 32 32.04 -7.43 -2.54
C CYS A 32 30.89 -6.65 -3.22
N ILE A 33 30.02 -6.00 -2.45
CA ILE A 33 28.90 -5.22 -2.98
C ILE A 33 29.34 -4.06 -3.88
N HIS A 34 30.59 -3.59 -3.73
CA HIS A 34 31.15 -2.45 -4.44
C HIS A 34 32.05 -2.80 -5.63
N ASP A 35 32.67 -3.99 -5.62
CA ASP A 35 33.72 -4.32 -6.60
C ASP A 35 33.41 -5.58 -7.43
N ALA A 36 32.54 -6.47 -6.93
CA ALA A 36 32.30 -7.77 -7.53
C ALA A 36 30.93 -7.83 -8.22
N TYR A 37 30.90 -7.55 -9.52
CA TYR A 37 29.67 -7.52 -10.30
C TYR A 37 29.48 -8.75 -11.19
N HIS A 38 28.22 -9.06 -11.49
CA HIS A 38 27.88 -10.01 -12.53
C HIS A 38 28.38 -9.51 -13.90
N PRO A 39 28.90 -10.36 -14.81
CA PRO A 39 29.44 -9.90 -16.10
C PRO A 39 28.45 -9.11 -16.97
N ALA A 40 27.15 -9.39 -16.81
CA ALA A 40 26.06 -8.68 -17.49
C ALA A 40 25.39 -7.60 -16.62
N TRP A 41 26.07 -7.08 -15.59
CA TRP A 41 25.52 -6.11 -14.63
C TRP A 41 24.87 -4.91 -15.30
N ASP A 42 25.52 -4.34 -16.33
CA ASP A 42 24.99 -3.18 -17.05
C ASP A 42 23.62 -3.44 -17.69
N LYS A 43 23.35 -4.67 -18.14
CA LYS A 43 22.06 -5.07 -18.69
C LYS A 43 20.99 -5.28 -17.61
N ILE A 44 21.42 -5.75 -16.44
CA ILE A 44 20.54 -6.07 -15.32
C ILE A 44 20.15 -4.79 -14.57
N PHE A 45 21.14 -4.00 -14.19
CA PHE A 45 20.94 -2.73 -13.50
C PHE A 45 20.34 -1.70 -14.47
N GLY A 46 20.96 -1.52 -15.64
CA GLY A 46 20.60 -0.48 -16.60
C GLY A 46 20.94 0.91 -16.09
N GLU A 47 20.31 1.93 -16.66
CA GLU A 47 20.48 3.31 -16.20
C GLU A 47 19.47 3.65 -15.09
N PRO A 48 19.91 4.22 -13.96
CA PRO A 48 18.98 4.67 -12.92
C PRO A 48 17.98 5.70 -13.46
N LEU A 49 18.43 6.59 -14.36
CA LEU A 49 17.58 7.66 -14.89
C LEU A 49 16.41 7.13 -15.72
N GLU A 50 16.62 6.04 -16.44
CA GLU A 50 15.63 5.37 -17.28
C GLU A 50 15.32 3.98 -16.70
N PRO A 51 14.40 3.88 -15.72
CA PRO A 51 14.16 2.63 -15.03
C PRO A 51 13.62 1.57 -16.00
N ALA A 52 14.45 0.58 -16.31
CA ALA A 52 14.14 -0.51 -17.23
C ALA A 52 13.84 -1.82 -16.51
N THR A 53 13.01 -2.65 -17.12
CA THR A 53 12.69 -3.99 -16.64
C THR A 53 13.74 -5.00 -17.07
N SER A 54 14.16 -5.88 -16.17
CA SER A 54 15.08 -6.98 -16.46
C SER A 54 14.63 -8.26 -15.77
N VAL A 55 14.80 -9.40 -16.44
CA VAL A 55 14.51 -10.73 -15.90
C VAL A 55 15.80 -11.54 -15.84
N VAL A 56 16.16 -12.02 -14.67
CA VAL A 56 17.36 -12.81 -14.42
C VAL A 56 16.94 -14.17 -13.89
N PHE A 57 17.35 -15.24 -14.57
CA PHE A 57 17.17 -16.61 -14.11
C PHE A 57 18.45 -17.11 -13.48
N GLY A 58 18.37 -17.70 -12.29
CA GLY A 58 19.52 -18.28 -11.62
C GLY A 58 19.13 -19.46 -10.73
N GLU A 59 20.03 -20.42 -10.62
CA GLU A 59 19.87 -21.56 -9.71
C GLU A 59 19.86 -21.09 -8.24
N LYS A 60 19.50 -21.99 -7.33
CA LYS A 60 19.64 -21.72 -5.89
C LYS A 60 21.12 -21.50 -5.57
N GLY A 61 21.42 -20.43 -4.83
CA GLY A 61 22.81 -20.05 -4.52
C GLY A 61 23.54 -19.29 -5.65
N ALA A 62 22.91 -19.02 -6.81
CA ALA A 62 23.55 -18.28 -7.91
C ALA A 62 23.78 -16.77 -7.65
N GLY A 63 23.59 -16.29 -6.42
CA GLY A 63 23.79 -14.88 -6.06
C GLY A 63 22.65 -13.94 -6.43
N LYS A 64 21.41 -14.44 -6.62
CA LYS A 64 20.23 -13.60 -6.89
C LYS A 64 20.01 -12.55 -5.79
N THR A 65 19.98 -12.99 -4.53
CA THR A 65 19.86 -12.11 -3.37
C THR A 65 21.00 -11.09 -3.29
N ALA A 66 22.23 -11.52 -3.56
CA ALA A 66 23.40 -10.64 -3.62
C ALA A 66 23.23 -9.53 -4.68
N MET A 67 22.78 -9.90 -5.88
CA MET A 67 22.50 -8.97 -6.97
C MET A 67 21.40 -7.96 -6.59
N ARG A 68 20.33 -8.41 -5.91
CA ARG A 68 19.30 -7.50 -5.39
C ARG A 68 19.87 -6.46 -4.43
N LEU A 69 20.68 -6.91 -3.47
CA LEU A 69 21.30 -6.03 -2.47
C LEU A 69 22.23 -5.02 -3.14
N GLN A 70 23.00 -5.45 -4.15
CA GLN A 70 23.80 -4.54 -4.99
C GLN A 70 22.91 -3.49 -5.67
N ILE A 71 21.80 -3.89 -6.31
CA ILE A 71 20.91 -2.94 -7.00
C ILE A 71 20.36 -1.91 -6.01
N ALA A 72 19.89 -2.35 -4.84
CA ALA A 72 19.37 -1.47 -3.80
C ALA A 72 20.42 -0.47 -3.31
N ARG A 73 21.65 -0.92 -3.05
CA ARG A 73 22.73 -0.05 -2.55
C ARG A 73 23.23 0.93 -3.61
N HIS A 74 23.31 0.52 -4.88
CA HIS A 74 23.62 1.43 -5.99
C HIS A 74 22.56 2.51 -6.16
N LEU A 75 21.27 2.17 -6.01
CA LEU A 75 20.18 3.15 -6.05
C LEU A 75 20.23 4.11 -4.85
N GLU A 76 20.65 3.62 -3.68
CA GLU A 76 20.86 4.47 -2.50
C GLU A 76 22.02 5.46 -2.71
N GLN A 77 23.15 5.01 -3.25
CA GLN A 77 24.28 5.87 -3.62
C GLN A 77 23.90 6.87 -4.73
N PHE A 78 23.10 6.43 -5.70
CA PHE A 78 22.57 7.32 -6.73
C PHE A 78 21.68 8.41 -6.10
N ASN A 79 20.83 8.04 -5.13
CA ASN A 79 19.94 8.97 -4.43
C ASN A 79 20.70 10.01 -3.61
N SER A 80 21.79 9.63 -2.93
CA SER A 80 22.61 10.56 -2.17
C SER A 80 23.33 11.57 -3.06
N THR A 81 23.74 11.15 -4.27
CA THR A 81 24.40 12.02 -5.25
C THR A 81 23.40 12.86 -6.06
N ASN A 82 22.14 12.41 -6.18
CA ASN A 82 21.10 13.08 -6.97
C ASN A 82 19.84 13.41 -6.13
N PRO A 83 19.89 14.39 -5.20
CA PRO A 83 18.77 14.70 -4.30
C PRO A 83 17.49 15.15 -4.99
N GLN A 84 17.58 15.69 -6.21
CA GLN A 84 16.44 16.21 -6.97
C GLN A 84 15.73 15.15 -7.82
N SER A 85 16.38 14.01 -8.10
CA SER A 85 15.88 12.99 -9.00
C SER A 85 16.07 11.59 -8.41
N ARG A 86 15.61 11.40 -7.17
CA ARG A 86 15.77 10.15 -6.44
C ARG A 86 14.96 9.02 -7.08
N ARG A 87 15.24 7.80 -6.66
CA ARG A 87 14.62 6.55 -7.08
C ARG A 87 14.00 5.87 -5.87
N PHE A 88 12.71 5.61 -5.97
CA PHE A 88 11.96 4.93 -4.93
C PHE A 88 12.10 3.42 -5.10
N VAL A 89 12.63 2.72 -4.11
CA VAL A 89 12.90 1.29 -4.19
C VAL A 89 11.85 0.53 -3.40
N ILE A 90 11.16 -0.39 -4.05
CA ILE A 90 10.21 -1.32 -3.43
C ILE A 90 10.84 -2.70 -3.45
N GLN A 91 11.02 -3.28 -2.25
CA GLN A 91 11.47 -4.65 -2.09
C GLN A 91 10.24 -5.56 -2.03
N TYR A 92 10.05 -6.37 -3.07
CA TYR A 92 8.98 -7.33 -3.18
C TYR A 92 9.56 -8.75 -3.13
N ASP A 93 10.13 -9.10 -1.97
CA ASP A 93 10.84 -10.34 -1.70
C ASP A 93 10.14 -11.27 -0.70
N ASP A 94 9.33 -10.74 0.23
CA ASP A 94 8.50 -11.56 1.12
C ASP A 94 7.07 -11.72 0.60
N PHE A 95 6.76 -12.90 0.04
CA PHE A 95 5.42 -13.22 -0.46
C PHE A 95 4.52 -13.92 0.57
N ASN A 96 5.06 -14.45 1.67
CA ASN A 96 4.27 -15.27 2.60
C ASN A 96 3.04 -14.53 3.16
N PRO A 97 3.18 -13.29 3.69
CA PRO A 97 2.03 -12.56 4.21
C PRO A 97 0.94 -12.35 3.17
N PHE A 98 1.32 -12.18 1.90
CA PHE A 98 0.40 -11.90 0.81
C PHE A 98 -0.33 -13.16 0.33
N ILE A 99 0.40 -14.27 0.16
CA ILE A 99 -0.18 -15.55 -0.25
C ILE A 99 -1.09 -16.10 0.85
N ASP A 100 -0.68 -16.02 2.11
CA ASP A 100 -1.47 -16.49 3.25
C ASP A 100 -2.83 -15.79 3.30
N ARG A 101 -2.82 -14.46 3.20
CA ARG A 101 -4.04 -13.65 3.23
C ARG A 101 -4.93 -13.91 2.04
N PHE A 102 -4.33 -14.05 0.87
CA PHE A 102 -5.06 -14.40 -0.34
C PHE A 102 -5.76 -15.75 -0.19
N VAL A 103 -5.06 -16.79 0.27
CA VAL A 103 -5.64 -18.12 0.51
C VAL A 103 -6.76 -18.05 1.54
N GLU A 104 -6.58 -17.34 2.64
CA GLU A 104 -7.61 -17.14 3.67
C GLU A 104 -8.87 -16.44 3.13
N SER A 105 -8.69 -15.45 2.23
CA SER A 105 -9.76 -14.67 1.63
C SER A 105 -10.66 -15.49 0.69
N LEU A 106 -10.14 -16.61 0.17
CA LEU A 106 -10.87 -17.47 -0.76
C LEU A 106 -11.88 -18.39 -0.03
N PRO A 107 -13.00 -18.76 -0.70
CA PRO A 107 -13.92 -19.76 -0.18
C PRO A 107 -13.21 -21.10 0.06
N ALA A 108 -13.64 -21.85 1.10
CA ALA A 108 -13.00 -23.10 1.53
C ALA A 108 -12.65 -24.08 0.39
N ARG A 109 -13.52 -24.20 -0.62
CA ARG A 109 -13.33 -25.09 -1.80
C ARG A 109 -12.13 -24.71 -2.69
N ARG A 110 -11.69 -23.45 -2.63
CA ARG A 110 -10.59 -22.85 -3.41
C ARG A 110 -9.34 -22.57 -2.59
N ARG A 111 -9.31 -22.94 -1.29
CA ARG A 111 -8.15 -22.72 -0.41
C ARG A 111 -6.98 -23.66 -0.69
N ARG A 112 -7.20 -24.76 -1.40
CA ARG A 112 -6.10 -25.64 -1.84
C ARG A 112 -5.16 -24.84 -2.74
N ILE A 113 -3.86 -24.88 -2.43
CA ILE A 113 -2.85 -24.00 -3.02
C ILE A 113 -2.85 -24.00 -4.55
N ASP A 114 -2.92 -25.18 -5.18
CA ASP A 114 -2.95 -25.34 -6.64
C ASP A 114 -4.08 -24.51 -7.27
N ARG A 115 -5.28 -24.55 -6.65
CA ARG A 115 -6.45 -23.80 -7.11
C ARG A 115 -6.39 -22.33 -6.71
N ALA A 116 -5.79 -22.02 -5.56
CA ALA A 116 -5.64 -20.65 -5.10
C ALA A 116 -4.73 -19.88 -6.05
N LEU A 117 -3.51 -20.37 -6.31
CA LEU A 117 -2.53 -19.72 -7.17
C LEU A 117 -3.02 -19.60 -8.62
N ALA A 118 -3.84 -20.54 -9.12
CA ALA A 118 -4.48 -20.40 -10.43
C ALA A 118 -5.43 -19.17 -10.53
N ASN A 119 -5.91 -18.65 -9.41
CA ASN A 119 -6.73 -17.43 -9.33
C ASN A 119 -5.92 -16.17 -9.00
N TRP A 120 -4.62 -16.30 -8.79
CA TRP A 120 -3.72 -15.18 -8.58
C TRP A 120 -3.57 -14.39 -9.90
N ARG A 121 -3.72 -13.08 -9.84
CA ARG A 121 -3.74 -12.19 -11.00
C ARG A 121 -2.77 -11.04 -10.81
N LEU A 122 -2.49 -10.33 -11.91
CA LEU A 122 -1.60 -9.17 -11.90
C LEU A 122 -2.02 -8.11 -10.87
N TRP A 123 -3.33 -7.85 -10.72
CA TRP A 123 -3.80 -6.85 -9.75
C TRP A 123 -3.47 -7.24 -8.30
N ASP A 124 -3.33 -8.52 -7.97
CA ASP A 124 -2.94 -8.97 -6.63
C ASP A 124 -1.47 -8.59 -6.36
N HIS A 125 -0.60 -8.72 -7.36
CA HIS A 125 0.78 -8.20 -7.28
C HIS A 125 0.82 -6.68 -7.19
N MET A 126 0.01 -5.98 -7.99
CA MET A 126 -0.07 -4.52 -7.92
C MET A 126 -0.54 -4.08 -6.53
N ASP A 127 -1.50 -4.79 -5.93
CA ASP A 127 -1.98 -4.53 -4.58
C ASP A 127 -0.88 -4.74 -3.53
N ALA A 128 -0.07 -5.80 -3.66
CA ALA A 128 1.09 -6.03 -2.79
C ALA A 128 2.16 -4.94 -2.96
N ILE A 129 2.54 -4.60 -4.20
CA ILE A 129 3.53 -3.57 -4.52
C ILE A 129 3.08 -2.20 -3.98
N LEU A 130 1.81 -1.84 -4.21
CA LEU A 130 1.22 -0.60 -3.68
C LEU A 130 1.20 -0.62 -2.16
N SER A 131 0.88 -1.75 -1.53
CA SER A 131 0.91 -1.89 -0.07
C SER A 131 2.29 -1.60 0.50
N ILE A 132 3.33 -2.21 -0.05
CA ILE A 132 4.72 -2.01 0.41
C ILE A 132 5.12 -0.55 0.18
N GLY A 133 4.93 -0.03 -1.04
CA GLY A 133 5.35 1.32 -1.40
C GLY A 133 4.61 2.42 -0.64
N VAL A 134 3.30 2.29 -0.47
CA VAL A 134 2.49 3.26 0.29
C VAL A 134 2.83 3.20 1.78
N THR A 135 2.98 2.00 2.36
CA THR A 135 3.36 1.87 3.77
C THR A 135 4.71 2.50 4.05
N GLU A 136 5.69 2.27 3.17
CA GLU A 136 7.00 2.89 3.26
C GLU A 136 6.94 4.41 3.09
N LEU A 137 6.20 4.90 2.11
CA LEU A 137 6.02 6.34 1.93
C LEU A 137 5.37 6.99 3.16
N VAL A 138 4.31 6.40 3.70
CA VAL A 138 3.65 6.89 4.92
C VAL A 138 4.59 6.83 6.12
N ASN A 139 5.43 5.79 6.23
CA ASN A 139 6.46 5.72 7.27
C ASN A 139 7.44 6.89 7.17
N ARG A 140 7.95 7.20 5.96
CA ARG A 140 8.86 8.35 5.74
C ARG A 140 8.22 9.72 6.01
N ILE A 141 6.89 9.82 5.93
CA ILE A 141 6.12 11.04 6.24
C ILE A 141 5.83 11.18 7.75
N LEU A 142 5.50 10.07 8.42
CA LEU A 142 5.09 10.05 9.82
C LEU A 142 6.26 9.97 10.81
N HIS A 143 7.30 9.21 10.47
CA HIS A 143 8.45 8.97 11.35
C HIS A 143 9.61 9.88 10.96
N SER A 144 9.97 10.81 11.85
CA SER A 144 11.06 11.77 11.65
C SER A 144 12.38 11.37 12.34
N ALA A 145 12.48 10.19 12.99
CA ALA A 145 13.58 9.98 13.95
C ALA A 145 14.13 8.55 14.15
N GLN A 146 13.56 7.48 13.57
CA GLN A 146 13.91 6.11 14.02
C GLN A 146 14.28 5.10 12.93
N SER A 147 14.26 5.49 11.65
CA SER A 147 14.72 4.66 10.55
C SER A 147 15.88 5.35 9.85
N ASP A 148 16.97 4.63 9.56
CA ASP A 148 18.13 5.10 8.78
C ASP A 148 17.78 5.58 7.35
N ARG A 149 16.50 5.51 6.95
CA ARG A 149 15.98 6.01 5.67
C ARG A 149 15.65 7.50 5.78
N GLU A 150 16.10 8.27 4.79
CA GLU A 150 15.86 9.72 4.68
C GLU A 150 14.39 10.10 4.93
N THR A 151 14.17 10.92 5.95
CA THR A 151 12.85 11.44 6.29
C THR A 151 12.46 12.55 5.31
N LEU A 152 11.19 12.61 4.93
CA LEU A 152 10.72 13.64 4.02
C LEU A 152 10.57 14.98 4.75
N SER A 153 11.19 16.03 4.22
CA SER A 153 11.16 17.34 4.86
C SER A 153 9.74 17.94 4.81
N PRO A 154 9.33 18.75 5.81
CA PRO A 154 8.04 19.43 5.76
C PRO A 154 7.84 20.29 4.51
N GLU A 155 8.93 20.83 3.94
CA GLU A 155 8.93 21.61 2.70
C GLU A 155 8.63 20.76 1.45
N GLN A 156 9.00 19.49 1.44
CA GLN A 156 8.61 18.59 0.35
C GLN A 156 7.10 18.30 0.40
N LEU A 157 6.53 18.20 1.60
CA LEU A 157 5.10 17.96 1.78
C LEU A 157 4.23 19.15 1.36
N THR A 158 4.73 20.39 1.46
CA THR A 158 3.98 21.57 1.00
C THR A 158 3.84 21.64 -0.52
N ARG A 159 4.74 20.98 -1.28
CA ARG A 159 4.67 20.87 -2.74
C ARG A 159 3.47 20.06 -3.23
N LEU A 160 2.92 19.19 -2.38
CA LEU A 160 1.74 18.41 -2.72
C LEU A 160 0.51 19.32 -2.81
N ASP A 161 -0.16 19.28 -3.96
CA ASP A 161 -1.45 19.93 -4.17
C ASP A 161 -2.57 19.24 -3.35
N VAL A 162 -3.71 19.91 -3.19
CA VAL A 162 -4.90 19.41 -2.52
C VAL A 162 -5.37 18.07 -3.09
N HIS A 163 -5.35 17.90 -4.41
CA HIS A 163 -5.74 16.64 -5.06
C HIS A 163 -4.77 15.51 -4.74
N GLN A 164 -3.47 15.80 -4.73
CA GLN A 164 -2.43 14.84 -4.38
C GLN A 164 -2.49 14.43 -2.91
N ARG A 165 -2.75 15.37 -1.99
CA ARG A 165 -2.96 15.06 -0.57
C ARG A 165 -4.15 14.13 -0.37
N ARG A 166 -5.25 14.36 -1.10
CA ARG A 166 -6.41 13.46 -1.11
C ARG A 166 -6.03 12.08 -1.64
N ASP A 167 -5.34 12.02 -2.78
CA ASP A 167 -4.95 10.75 -3.41
C ASP A 167 -4.03 9.93 -2.51
N LEU A 168 -3.08 10.58 -1.81
CA LEU A 168 -2.25 9.94 -0.80
C LEU A 168 -3.08 9.40 0.39
N LEU A 169 -4.09 10.14 0.85
CA LEU A 169 -4.99 9.67 1.91
C LEU A 169 -5.86 8.50 1.47
N LEU A 170 -6.26 8.44 0.20
CA LEU A 170 -6.99 7.32 -0.38
C LEU A 170 -6.10 6.09 -0.55
N LEU A 171 -4.88 6.28 -1.06
CA LEU A 171 -3.88 5.23 -1.14
C LEU A 171 -3.59 4.67 0.25
N ALA A 172 -3.36 5.53 1.25
CA ALA A 172 -3.14 5.10 2.63
C ALA A 172 -4.36 4.35 3.20
N ALA A 173 -5.59 4.78 2.91
CA ALA A 173 -6.79 4.07 3.37
C ALA A 173 -6.89 2.64 2.83
N ASN A 174 -6.44 2.41 1.60
CA ASN A 174 -6.54 1.12 0.91
C ASN A 174 -5.30 0.23 1.06
N TYR A 175 -4.10 0.82 1.20
CA TYR A 175 -2.82 0.12 1.05
C TYR A 175 -1.85 0.25 2.24
N ASP A 176 -1.98 1.21 3.15
CA ASP A 176 -1.06 1.34 4.31
C ASP A 176 -1.26 0.20 5.33
N GLN A 177 -0.29 -0.71 5.46
CA GLN A 177 -0.33 -1.87 6.37
C GLN A 177 0.85 -1.78 7.34
N SER A 178 0.69 -1.02 8.42
CA SER A 178 1.63 -0.97 9.54
C SER A 178 1.10 -1.75 10.74
N THR A 179 2.00 -2.45 11.44
CA THR A 179 1.74 -3.16 12.71
C THR A 179 1.89 -2.26 13.94
N GLU A 180 2.50 -1.08 13.79
CA GLU A 180 2.84 -0.18 14.90
C GLU A 180 1.60 0.49 15.51
N GLN A 181 0.60 0.80 14.67
CA GLN A 181 -0.55 1.61 15.07
C GLN A 181 -1.85 1.16 14.39
N PRO A 182 -3.02 1.36 15.04
CA PRO A 182 -4.31 1.12 14.40
C PRO A 182 -4.50 1.99 13.15
N ILE A 183 -4.98 1.39 12.06
CA ILE A 183 -5.17 2.00 10.73
C ILE A 183 -5.86 3.38 10.82
N VAL A 184 -6.94 3.49 11.61
CA VAL A 184 -7.70 4.75 11.74
C VAL A 184 -6.90 5.85 12.43
N GLN A 185 -6.08 5.49 13.43
CA GLN A 185 -5.26 6.47 14.15
C GLN A 185 -4.11 6.95 13.27
N ARG A 186 -3.40 6.02 12.64
CA ARG A 186 -2.30 6.31 11.71
C ARG A 186 -2.75 7.16 10.53
N TRP A 187 -3.91 6.84 9.94
CA TRP A 187 -4.51 7.67 8.89
C TRP A 187 -4.84 9.09 9.37
N LYS A 188 -5.34 9.27 10.60
CA LYS A 188 -5.58 10.61 11.16
C LYS A 188 -4.30 11.39 11.38
N LEU A 189 -3.23 10.74 11.81
CA LEU A 189 -1.91 11.38 11.95
C LEU A 189 -1.41 11.85 10.58
N LEU A 190 -1.55 11.02 9.55
CA LEU A 190 -1.21 11.39 8.17
C LEU A 190 -2.04 12.58 7.67
N ALA A 191 -3.36 12.54 7.86
CA ALA A 191 -4.24 13.64 7.47
C ALA A 191 -3.90 14.97 8.17
N ARG A 192 -3.53 14.91 9.46
CA ARG A 192 -3.04 16.08 10.22
C ARG A 192 -1.71 16.58 9.67
N ARG A 193 -0.76 15.69 9.37
CA ARG A 193 0.55 16.05 8.82
C ARG A 193 0.44 16.71 7.44
N LEU A 194 -0.46 16.21 6.59
CA LEU A 194 -0.77 16.78 5.28
C LEU A 194 -1.66 18.03 5.35
N ARG A 195 -2.13 18.42 6.55
CA ARG A 195 -3.08 19.53 6.77
C ARG A 195 -4.31 19.42 5.88
N PHE A 196 -4.85 18.21 5.70
CA PHE A 196 -6.05 17.98 4.90
C PHE A 196 -7.29 17.98 5.79
N TRP A 197 -8.20 18.92 5.55
CA TRP A 197 -9.43 19.10 6.33
C TRP A 197 -10.63 19.15 5.38
N SER A 198 -11.56 18.20 5.52
CA SER A 198 -12.79 18.19 4.73
C SER A 198 -13.99 18.55 5.61
N VAL A 199 -14.19 19.86 5.85
CA VAL A 199 -15.29 20.38 6.69
C VAL A 199 -16.66 20.01 6.10
N LYS A 200 -16.77 19.97 4.77
CA LYS A 200 -17.99 19.56 4.06
C LYS A 200 -18.42 18.12 4.40
N SER A 201 -17.49 17.26 4.82
CA SER A 201 -17.82 15.89 5.24
C SER A 201 -18.70 15.86 6.51
N LEU A 202 -18.68 16.91 7.33
CA LEU A 202 -19.42 17.03 8.59
C LEU A 202 -20.83 17.61 8.41
N ILE A 203 -21.20 18.09 7.21
CA ILE A 203 -22.52 18.69 6.96
C ILE A 203 -23.67 17.72 7.32
N PRO A 204 -23.66 16.43 6.92
CA PRO A 204 -24.75 15.52 7.26
C PRO A 204 -24.87 15.25 8.77
N THR A 205 -23.74 15.21 9.49
CA THR A 205 -23.75 15.09 10.97
C THR A 205 -24.28 16.35 11.63
N ALA A 206 -23.86 17.53 11.15
CA ALA A 206 -24.30 18.81 11.69
C ALA A 206 -25.81 19.02 11.49
N LEU A 207 -26.33 18.66 10.31
CA LEU A 207 -27.76 18.72 10.02
C LEU A 207 -28.58 17.87 10.99
N GLY A 208 -28.18 16.62 11.23
CA GLY A 208 -28.86 15.75 12.19
C GLY A 208 -28.85 16.30 13.61
N VAL A 209 -27.71 16.84 14.07
CA VAL A 209 -27.59 17.47 15.39
C VAL A 209 -28.46 18.72 15.50
N ILE A 210 -28.44 19.61 14.50
CA ILE A 210 -29.24 20.84 14.49
C ILE A 210 -30.73 20.50 14.55
N VAL A 211 -31.19 19.55 13.71
CA VAL A 211 -32.60 19.12 13.73
C VAL A 211 -32.97 18.53 15.10
N THR A 212 -32.09 17.73 15.70
CA THR A 212 -32.33 17.15 17.02
C THR A 212 -32.44 18.23 18.10
N VAL A 213 -31.52 19.22 18.10
CA VAL A 213 -31.54 20.33 19.06
C VAL A 213 -32.79 21.19 18.89
N LEU A 214 -33.19 21.49 17.65
CA LEU A 214 -34.41 22.26 17.36
C LEU A 214 -35.67 21.52 17.83
N VAL A 215 -35.73 20.19 17.64
CA VAL A 215 -36.85 19.36 18.11
C VAL A 215 -36.90 19.34 19.64
N VAL A 216 -35.75 19.16 20.32
CA VAL A 216 -35.69 19.17 21.79
C VAL A 216 -36.03 20.55 22.35
N TRP A 217 -35.56 21.62 21.72
CA TRP A 217 -35.91 22.99 22.10
C TRP A 217 -37.40 23.28 21.93
N ALA A 218 -37.99 22.86 20.80
CA ALA A 218 -39.43 22.98 20.57
C ALA A 218 -40.23 22.21 21.63
N LEU A 219 -39.82 20.99 21.96
CA LEU A 219 -40.43 20.21 23.05
C LEU A 219 -40.31 20.93 24.40
N PHE A 220 -39.16 21.51 24.72
CA PHE A 220 -38.96 22.26 25.97
C PHE A 220 -39.88 23.49 26.05
N VAL A 221 -40.03 24.23 24.96
CA VAL A 221 -40.94 25.40 24.90
C VAL A 221 -42.40 24.96 25.01
N ILE A 222 -42.81 23.90 24.31
CA ILE A 222 -44.20 23.44 24.28
C ILE A 222 -44.64 22.82 25.62
N TYR A 223 -43.75 22.09 26.29
CA TYR A 223 -44.07 21.40 27.56
C TYR A 223 -43.61 22.16 28.81
N GLY A 224 -42.79 23.21 28.68
CA GLY A 224 -42.30 24.04 29.78
C GLY A 224 -43.02 25.38 29.94
N ALA A 225 -43.75 25.86 28.94
CA ALA A 225 -44.56 27.07 29.03
C ALA A 225 -45.96 26.76 29.58
N ASP A 226 -46.10 26.78 30.90
CA ASP A 226 -47.35 26.46 31.62
C ASP A 226 -48.42 27.58 31.56
N SER A 227 -48.18 28.67 30.83
CA SER A 227 -48.97 29.91 30.96
C SER A 227 -49.21 30.74 29.68
N GLN A 228 -49.02 30.17 28.48
CA GLN A 228 -49.39 30.87 27.22
C GLN A 228 -50.46 30.10 26.44
N GLU A 229 -51.64 30.71 26.27
CA GLU A 229 -52.81 30.14 25.57
C GLU A 229 -52.48 29.68 24.14
N GLY A 230 -51.55 30.34 23.43
CA GLY A 230 -51.13 29.94 22.08
C GLY A 230 -50.25 28.68 21.99
N VAL A 231 -49.64 28.24 23.11
CA VAL A 231 -48.79 27.04 23.14
C VAL A 231 -49.62 25.78 23.48
N ALA A 232 -50.75 25.95 24.15
CA ALA A 232 -51.68 24.87 24.49
C ALA A 232 -52.36 24.27 23.24
N ASP A 233 -52.78 25.10 22.28
CA ASP A 233 -53.39 24.65 21.02
C ASP A 233 -52.42 23.82 20.17
N LEU A 234 -51.13 24.21 20.12
CA LEU A 234 -50.10 23.47 19.40
C LEU A 234 -49.81 22.10 20.01
N ARG A 235 -49.98 21.96 21.34
CA ARG A 235 -49.77 20.70 22.07
C ARG A 235 -50.88 19.68 21.78
N GLU A 236 -52.11 20.12 21.54
CA GLU A 236 -53.23 19.24 21.17
C GLU A 236 -53.22 18.85 19.69
N GLN A 237 -52.73 19.72 18.81
CA GLN A 237 -52.75 19.49 17.36
C GLN A 237 -51.55 18.70 16.82
N LEU A 238 -50.40 18.73 17.50
CA LEU A 238 -49.20 18.01 17.05
C LEU A 238 -49.06 16.66 17.76
N PRO A 239 -49.35 15.54 17.08
CA PRO A 239 -49.18 14.24 17.70
C PRO A 239 -47.71 13.95 17.98
N VAL A 240 -47.46 13.33 19.14
CA VAL A 240 -46.12 13.09 19.71
C VAL A 240 -45.18 12.31 18.78
N TRP A 241 -45.70 11.56 17.80
CA TRP A 241 -44.90 10.82 16.82
C TRP A 241 -44.20 11.71 15.78
N ILE A 242 -44.61 12.97 15.61
CA ILE A 242 -43.97 13.89 14.65
C ILE A 242 -42.53 14.21 15.06
N TYR A 243 -42.26 14.34 16.37
CA TYR A 243 -40.93 14.65 16.88
C TYR A 243 -39.86 13.57 16.57
N PRO A 244 -40.09 12.26 16.85
CA PRO A 244 -39.14 11.22 16.45
C PRO A 244 -39.03 11.09 14.92
N VAL A 245 -40.11 11.32 14.16
CA VAL A 245 -40.07 11.32 12.68
C VAL A 245 -39.20 12.47 12.16
N ALA A 246 -39.33 13.68 12.70
CA ALA A 246 -38.50 14.82 12.34
C ALA A 246 -37.01 14.56 12.64
N ILE A 247 -36.69 13.96 13.78
CA ILE A 247 -35.33 13.54 14.13
C ILE A 247 -34.82 12.51 13.11
N LEU A 248 -35.60 11.46 12.81
CA LEU A 248 -35.22 10.43 11.84
C LEU A 248 -34.96 11.03 10.44
N LEU A 249 -35.80 11.96 9.99
CA LEU A 249 -35.60 12.66 8.71
C LEU A 249 -34.33 13.53 8.73
N GLY A 250 -34.04 14.21 9.85
CA GLY A 250 -32.80 14.97 10.02
C GLY A 250 -31.54 14.11 9.95
N TRP A 251 -31.59 12.87 10.46
CA TRP A 251 -30.48 11.90 10.40
C TRP A 251 -30.43 11.09 9.09
N ALA A 252 -31.46 11.12 8.25
CA ALA A 252 -31.53 10.34 7.02
C ALA A 252 -30.33 10.58 6.07
N PRO A 253 -29.85 11.82 5.82
CA PRO A 253 -28.67 12.04 4.98
C PRO A 253 -27.38 11.43 5.56
N TRP A 254 -27.25 11.41 6.89
CA TRP A 254 -26.11 10.77 7.56
C TRP A 254 -26.19 9.24 7.45
N LEU A 255 -27.37 8.66 7.68
CA LEU A 255 -27.61 7.22 7.52
C LEU A 255 -27.33 6.76 6.09
N TRP A 256 -27.80 7.52 5.09
CA TRP A 256 -27.50 7.28 3.69
C TRP A 256 -25.99 7.31 3.40
N LYS A 257 -25.29 8.31 3.95
CA LYS A 257 -23.83 8.41 3.84
C LYS A 257 -23.15 7.19 4.48
N VAL A 258 -23.55 6.77 5.67
CA VAL A 258 -22.99 5.58 6.33
C VAL A 258 -23.22 4.33 5.49
N ALA A 259 -24.43 4.10 4.99
CA ALA A 259 -24.78 2.95 4.17
C ALA A 259 -23.95 2.87 2.88
N THR A 260 -23.83 4.00 2.16
CA THR A 260 -23.03 4.07 0.92
C THR A 260 -21.52 3.88 1.18
N ARG A 261 -20.98 4.45 2.27
CA ARG A 261 -19.57 4.26 2.65
C ARG A 261 -19.29 2.84 3.12
N PHE A 262 -20.21 2.24 3.87
CA PHE A 262 -20.12 0.85 4.28
C PHE A 262 -20.15 -0.09 3.08
N GLY A 263 -21.07 0.12 2.13
CA GLY A 263 -21.11 -0.65 0.89
C GLY A 263 -19.84 -0.52 0.06
N THR A 264 -19.26 0.67 -0.02
CA THR A 264 -17.97 0.90 -0.71
C THR A 264 -16.82 0.19 0.02
N ALA A 265 -16.75 0.31 1.34
CA ALA A 265 -15.74 -0.36 2.17
C ALA A 265 -15.86 -1.89 2.07
N TRP A 266 -17.07 -2.43 2.01
CA TRP A 266 -17.32 -3.86 1.84
C TRP A 266 -16.87 -4.34 0.47
N LYS A 267 -17.14 -3.60 -0.60
CA LYS A 267 -16.61 -3.90 -1.95
C LYS A 267 -15.08 -3.88 -1.94
N VAL A 268 -14.45 -2.87 -1.35
CA VAL A 268 -12.99 -2.79 -1.23
C VAL A 268 -12.42 -3.98 -0.48
N HIS A 269 -12.97 -4.29 0.70
CA HIS A 269 -12.57 -5.45 1.50
C HIS A 269 -12.62 -6.76 0.71
N ARG A 270 -13.67 -6.96 -0.09
CA ARG A 270 -13.85 -8.19 -0.87
C ARG A 270 -12.85 -8.31 -2.04
N ASN A 271 -12.45 -7.19 -2.66
CA ASN A 271 -11.58 -7.19 -3.83
C ASN A 271 -10.09 -7.06 -3.49
N LEU A 272 -9.73 -6.50 -2.33
CA LEU A 272 -8.36 -6.50 -1.81
C LEU A 272 -8.07 -7.83 -1.10
N ARG A 273 -7.83 -8.87 -1.90
CA ARG A 273 -7.66 -10.26 -1.43
C ARG A 273 -6.37 -10.48 -0.65
N VAL A 274 -5.35 -9.71 -0.99
CA VAL A 274 -3.98 -9.85 -0.51
C VAL A 274 -3.73 -9.08 0.79
N LEU A 275 -4.64 -8.16 1.16
CA LEU A 275 -4.47 -7.23 2.27
C LEU A 275 -5.61 -7.34 3.27
N ASN A 276 -5.31 -7.20 4.56
CA ASN A 276 -6.36 -7.14 5.56
C ASN A 276 -6.94 -5.73 5.68
N ARG A 277 -8.11 -5.51 5.05
CA ARG A 277 -8.85 -4.25 5.14
C ARG A 277 -10.20 -4.44 5.83
N PRO A 278 -10.27 -4.35 7.17
CA PRO A 278 -11.53 -4.52 7.87
C PRO A 278 -12.52 -3.40 7.49
N THR A 279 -13.78 -3.80 7.25
CA THR A 279 -14.84 -2.93 6.73
C THR A 279 -15.15 -1.76 7.65
N THR A 280 -15.19 -1.99 8.97
CA THR A 280 -15.53 -0.96 9.96
C THR A 280 -14.49 0.17 10.04
N PRO A 281 -13.18 -0.10 10.24
CA PRO A 281 -12.14 0.92 10.14
C PRO A 281 -12.13 1.67 8.81
N LEU A 282 -12.26 0.96 7.68
CA LEU A 282 -12.29 1.59 6.37
C LEU A 282 -13.51 2.50 6.20
N THR A 283 -14.69 2.08 6.65
CA THR A 283 -15.90 2.92 6.67
C THR A 283 -15.69 4.19 7.47
N LYS A 284 -15.08 4.10 8.66
CA LYS A 284 -14.76 5.28 9.49
C LYS A 284 -13.82 6.27 8.78
N ILE A 285 -12.89 5.77 7.98
CA ILE A 285 -11.99 6.60 7.17
C ILE A 285 -12.76 7.25 6.02
N LEU A 286 -13.52 6.47 5.23
CA LEU A 286 -14.31 6.97 4.10
C LEU A 286 -15.40 7.97 4.53
N MET A 287 -15.90 7.89 5.77
CA MET A 287 -16.83 8.88 6.32
C MET A 287 -16.22 10.28 6.46
N ARG A 288 -14.89 10.39 6.56
CA ARG A 288 -14.17 11.68 6.66
C ARG A 288 -13.94 12.34 5.30
N LEU A 289 -14.26 11.65 4.21
CA LEU A 289 -14.13 12.16 2.84
C LEU A 289 -15.51 12.54 2.28
N THR A 290 -15.55 13.58 1.45
CA THR A 290 -16.81 14.04 0.82
C THR A 290 -17.25 13.13 -0.33
N GLY A 291 -18.52 13.29 -0.74
CA GLY A 291 -19.08 12.62 -1.92
C GLY A 291 -18.25 12.91 -3.17
N SER A 292 -17.98 14.19 -3.41
CA SER A 292 -17.21 14.68 -4.56
C SER A 292 -15.73 14.29 -4.51
N GLU A 293 -15.11 14.21 -3.33
CA GLU A 293 -13.73 13.73 -3.20
C GLU A 293 -13.60 12.25 -3.58
N LEU A 294 -14.61 11.44 -3.33
CA LEU A 294 -14.62 9.99 -3.64
C LEU A 294 -15.17 9.69 -5.04
N ALA A 295 -16.00 10.58 -5.60
CA ALA A 295 -16.53 10.43 -6.94
C ALA A 295 -15.40 10.46 -7.99
N GLY A 296 -15.41 9.48 -8.90
CA GLY A 296 -14.41 9.36 -9.96
C GLY A 296 -13.00 8.98 -9.46
N GLN A 297 -12.85 8.52 -8.21
CA GLN A 297 -11.58 7.98 -7.73
C GLN A 297 -11.47 6.49 -8.05
N PRO A 298 -10.29 6.01 -8.46
CA PRO A 298 -10.05 4.59 -8.68
C PRO A 298 -10.00 3.92 -7.31
N LEU A 299 -11.10 3.31 -6.91
CA LEU A 299 -11.15 2.49 -5.71
C LEU A 299 -11.12 1.03 -6.13
N PRO A 300 -10.43 0.17 -5.38
CA PRO A 300 -10.33 -1.25 -5.67
C PRO A 300 -11.65 -1.97 -5.35
N THR A 301 -12.71 -1.66 -6.08
CA THR A 301 -14.10 -2.11 -5.84
C THR A 301 -14.54 -3.20 -6.81
N GLN A 302 -13.75 -3.47 -7.84
CA GLN A 302 -13.99 -4.47 -8.87
C GLN A 302 -12.71 -5.27 -9.13
N GLU A 303 -12.89 -6.47 -9.66
CA GLU A 303 -11.81 -7.38 -10.11
C GLU A 303 -11.29 -6.94 -11.49
N ARG A 304 -10.77 -5.71 -11.57
CA ARG A 304 -10.22 -5.14 -12.81
C ARG A 304 -8.86 -4.49 -12.59
N THR A 305 -7.99 -4.60 -13.59
CA THR A 305 -6.61 -4.06 -13.52
C THR A 305 -6.55 -2.56 -13.74
N ASP A 306 -7.50 -1.96 -14.47
CA ASP A 306 -7.44 -0.54 -14.84
C ASP A 306 -7.44 0.41 -13.63
N ASP A 307 -8.25 0.13 -12.61
CA ASP A 307 -8.23 0.90 -11.36
C ASP A 307 -6.86 0.85 -10.68
N ARG A 308 -6.17 -0.30 -10.77
CA ARG A 308 -4.86 -0.48 -10.15
C ARG A 308 -3.76 0.27 -10.89
N TYR A 309 -3.84 0.31 -12.23
CA TYR A 309 -2.93 1.15 -13.01
C TYR A 309 -3.13 2.63 -12.72
N GLU A 310 -4.37 3.08 -12.54
CA GLU A 310 -4.64 4.47 -12.15
C GLU A 310 -4.11 4.78 -10.75
N LEU A 311 -4.31 3.87 -9.79
CA LEU A 311 -3.74 3.98 -8.43
C LEU A 311 -2.20 4.00 -8.45
N LEU A 312 -1.57 3.17 -9.28
CA LEU A 312 -0.13 3.15 -9.48
C LEU A 312 0.38 4.45 -10.11
N THR A 313 -0.32 4.96 -11.12
CA THR A 313 0.00 6.24 -11.75
C THR A 313 -0.14 7.41 -10.77
N LYS A 314 -1.19 7.41 -9.93
CA LYS A 314 -1.36 8.38 -8.83
C LYS A 314 -0.23 8.28 -7.84
N PHE A 315 0.18 7.07 -7.45
CA PHE A 315 1.31 6.86 -6.57
C PHE A 315 2.62 7.38 -7.16
N GLN A 316 2.91 7.12 -8.43
CA GLN A 316 4.06 7.69 -9.13
C GLN A 316 4.01 9.22 -9.21
N GLY A 317 2.84 9.80 -9.48
CA GLY A 317 2.66 11.25 -9.48
C GLY A 317 2.99 11.88 -8.12
N LEU A 318 2.60 11.21 -7.02
CA LEU A 318 2.98 11.63 -5.67
C LEU A 318 4.49 11.54 -5.44
N LEU A 319 5.09 10.41 -5.82
CA LEU A 319 6.52 10.19 -5.72
C LEU A 319 7.31 11.26 -6.48
N ASN A 320 6.89 11.61 -7.69
CA ASN A 320 7.53 12.63 -8.51
C ASN A 320 7.51 14.02 -7.84
N THR A 321 6.36 14.45 -7.31
CA THR A 321 6.27 15.71 -6.56
C THR A 321 7.12 15.73 -5.30
N LEU A 322 7.35 14.57 -4.68
CA LEU A 322 8.22 14.40 -3.52
C LEU A 322 9.71 14.25 -3.89
N GLY A 323 10.07 14.39 -5.16
CA GLY A 323 11.45 14.36 -5.66
C GLY A 323 11.96 12.95 -6.03
N TYR A 324 11.07 11.99 -6.24
CA TYR A 324 11.40 10.67 -6.79
C TYR A 324 10.95 10.60 -8.25
N ALA A 325 11.88 10.75 -9.19
CA ALA A 325 11.56 10.76 -10.62
C ALA A 325 11.32 9.36 -11.23
N GLY A 326 11.44 8.29 -10.44
CA GLY A 326 11.11 6.93 -10.87
C GLY A 326 11.09 5.95 -9.70
N MET A 327 10.58 4.75 -9.95
CA MET A 327 10.56 3.67 -8.96
C MET A 327 11.11 2.36 -9.51
N PHE A 328 11.76 1.58 -8.65
CA PHE A 328 12.23 0.24 -8.93
C PHE A 328 11.47 -0.76 -8.06
N VAL A 329 11.00 -1.85 -8.65
CA VAL A 329 10.39 -2.98 -7.94
C VAL A 329 11.34 -4.16 -8.05
N LEU A 330 11.95 -4.53 -6.93
CA LEU A 330 12.90 -5.63 -6.86
C LEU A 330 12.15 -6.87 -6.40
N VAL A 331 12.01 -7.85 -7.30
CA VAL A 331 11.30 -9.10 -7.04
C VAL A 331 12.34 -10.21 -6.90
N ASP A 332 12.32 -10.91 -5.78
CA ASP A 332 13.31 -11.95 -5.42
C ASP A 332 12.64 -12.99 -4.51
N ARG A 333 13.31 -14.11 -4.23
CA ARG A 333 12.84 -15.12 -3.26
C ARG A 333 11.44 -15.68 -3.55
N VAL A 334 11.12 -15.86 -4.82
CA VAL A 334 9.85 -16.44 -5.29
C VAL A 334 9.69 -17.93 -4.90
N ASP A 335 10.81 -18.62 -4.69
CA ASP A 335 10.90 -20.03 -4.29
C ASP A 335 10.79 -20.27 -2.78
N GLU A 336 11.06 -19.25 -1.96
CA GLU A 336 11.07 -19.32 -0.50
C GLU A 336 9.70 -19.47 0.19
N PRO A 337 8.56 -19.02 -0.38
CA PRO A 337 7.30 -19.13 0.32
C PRO A 337 6.93 -20.58 0.64
N TYR A 338 6.54 -20.82 1.89
CA TYR A 338 6.33 -22.19 2.39
C TYR A 338 5.21 -22.93 1.64
N LEU A 339 4.22 -22.20 1.11
CA LEU A 339 3.13 -22.74 0.29
C LEU A 339 3.58 -23.14 -1.12
N ILE A 340 4.66 -22.54 -1.64
CA ILE A 340 5.23 -22.85 -2.95
C ILE A 340 6.18 -24.04 -2.83
N ASN A 341 6.97 -24.09 -1.75
CA ASN A 341 7.89 -25.18 -1.43
C ASN A 341 8.80 -25.56 -2.60
N GLY A 342 9.31 -24.57 -3.35
CA GLY A 342 10.14 -24.78 -4.53
C GLY A 342 9.47 -25.45 -5.74
N SER A 343 8.14 -25.65 -5.72
CA SER A 343 7.42 -26.24 -6.86
C SER A 343 7.43 -25.29 -8.06
N ALA A 344 8.00 -25.74 -9.18
CA ALA A 344 8.10 -24.94 -10.40
C ALA A 344 6.73 -24.55 -10.97
N GLU A 345 5.71 -25.41 -10.82
CA GLU A 345 4.34 -25.10 -11.26
C GLU A 345 3.70 -23.99 -10.42
N PHE A 346 3.94 -23.99 -9.10
CA PHE A 346 3.39 -22.95 -8.20
C PHE A 346 4.14 -21.63 -8.36
N MET A 347 5.46 -21.67 -8.52
CA MET A 347 6.25 -20.49 -8.87
C MET A 347 5.78 -19.88 -10.19
N LYS A 348 5.51 -20.72 -11.20
CA LYS A 348 4.94 -20.28 -12.48
C LYS A 348 3.59 -19.62 -12.25
N ALA A 349 2.66 -20.30 -11.56
CA ALA A 349 1.33 -19.76 -11.31
C ALA A 349 1.35 -18.40 -10.60
N LEU A 350 2.32 -18.20 -9.69
CA LEU A 350 2.52 -16.93 -9.02
C LEU A 350 3.08 -15.86 -9.96
N ILE A 351 4.16 -16.11 -10.71
CA ILE A 351 4.87 -15.07 -11.47
C ILE A 351 4.26 -14.78 -12.84
N TRP A 352 3.62 -15.75 -13.48
CA TRP A 352 3.08 -15.60 -14.84
C TRP A 352 2.20 -14.36 -15.04
N PRO A 353 1.30 -13.99 -14.10
CA PRO A 353 0.52 -12.77 -14.22
C PRO A 353 1.35 -11.47 -14.22
N MET A 354 2.56 -11.46 -13.65
CA MET A 354 3.47 -10.29 -13.69
C MET A 354 4.14 -10.12 -15.05
N LEU A 355 4.26 -11.18 -15.85
CA LEU A 355 4.87 -11.16 -17.18
C LEU A 355 3.93 -10.56 -18.25
N ASP A 356 3.18 -9.54 -17.86
CA ASP A 356 2.28 -8.78 -18.72
C ASP A 356 3.02 -7.62 -19.39
N ASN A 357 2.85 -7.46 -20.70
CA ASN A 357 3.56 -6.44 -21.49
C ASN A 357 3.23 -5.02 -21.04
N LYS A 358 1.97 -4.75 -20.65
CA LYS A 358 1.53 -3.42 -20.16
C LYS A 358 2.16 -3.11 -18.80
N PHE A 359 2.30 -4.10 -17.92
CA PHE A 359 2.99 -3.93 -16.64
C PHE A 359 4.51 -3.76 -16.80
N LEU A 360 5.16 -4.65 -17.55
CA LEU A 360 6.63 -4.65 -17.69
C LEU A 360 7.18 -3.42 -18.44
N LYS A 361 6.36 -2.79 -19.29
CA LYS A 361 6.70 -1.55 -20.02
C LYS A 361 6.07 -0.30 -19.40
N HIS A 362 5.58 -0.39 -18.17
CA HIS A 362 4.96 0.76 -17.52
C HIS A 362 5.97 1.90 -17.37
N PRO A 363 5.68 3.12 -17.84
CA PRO A 363 6.63 4.23 -17.77
C PRO A 363 6.97 4.58 -16.31
N GLY A 364 8.25 4.88 -16.06
CA GLY A 364 8.74 5.29 -14.74
C GLY A 364 8.82 4.16 -13.70
N ILE A 365 8.65 2.89 -14.11
CA ILE A 365 8.77 1.71 -13.26
C ILE A 365 9.80 0.75 -13.87
N GLY A 366 10.84 0.43 -13.10
CA GLY A 366 11.83 -0.58 -13.45
C GLY A 366 11.61 -1.83 -12.63
N VAL A 367 11.09 -2.90 -13.24
CA VAL A 367 10.87 -4.16 -12.54
C VAL A 367 12.08 -5.06 -12.70
N LYS A 368 12.75 -5.41 -11.60
CA LYS A 368 13.91 -6.32 -11.58
C LYS A 368 13.44 -7.67 -11.05
N LEU A 369 13.20 -8.61 -11.95
CA LEU A 369 12.72 -9.95 -11.64
C LEU A 369 13.92 -10.91 -11.49
N LEU A 370 14.20 -11.34 -10.27
CA LEU A 370 15.24 -12.31 -9.95
C LEU A 370 14.57 -13.66 -9.69
N LEU A 371 14.52 -14.49 -10.71
CA LEU A 371 13.71 -15.69 -10.78
C LEU A 371 14.56 -16.98 -10.67
N PRO A 372 13.99 -18.06 -10.10
CA PRO A 372 14.62 -19.38 -10.11
C PRO A 372 14.79 -19.93 -11.54
N ALA A 373 15.88 -20.69 -11.78
CA ALA A 373 16.23 -21.22 -13.10
C ALA A 373 15.18 -22.20 -13.66
N GLU A 374 14.44 -22.87 -12.78
CA GLU A 374 13.35 -23.79 -13.11
C GLU A 374 12.24 -23.10 -13.92
N LEU A 375 12.06 -21.79 -13.73
CA LEU A 375 11.06 -21.02 -14.48
C LEU A 375 11.47 -20.76 -15.94
N LYS A 376 12.76 -20.89 -16.27
CA LYS A 376 13.26 -20.68 -17.63
C LYS A 376 12.56 -21.59 -18.64
N TYR A 377 12.37 -22.86 -18.28
CA TYR A 377 11.76 -23.88 -19.15
C TYR A 377 10.28 -23.63 -19.46
N PHE A 378 9.63 -22.68 -18.78
CA PHE A 378 8.24 -22.35 -19.02
C PHE A 378 8.06 -21.10 -19.88
N ILE A 379 9.13 -20.37 -20.18
CA ILE A 379 9.12 -19.07 -20.88
C ILE A 379 9.55 -19.20 -22.35
N ASP A 380 10.18 -20.33 -22.71
CA ASP A 380 10.35 -20.75 -24.10
C ASP A 380 8.98 -21.09 -24.73
#